data_AF-A0A9N9NKZ5-F1
#
_entry.id   AF-A0A9N9NKZ5-F1
#
_cell.length_a   1.000
_cell.length_b   1.000
_cell.length_c   1.000
_cell.angle_alpha   90.00
_cell.angle_beta   90.00
_cell.angle_gamma   90.00
#
_symmetry.space_group_name_H-M   'P 1'
#
loop_
_entity.id
_entity.type
_entity.pdbx_description
1 polymer ?
#
loop_
_entity_poly.entity_id
_entity_poly.type
_entity_poly.pdbx_seq_one_letter_code
_entity_poly.pdbx_strand_id
1 'polypeptide(L)'
;EGKKYLSYQKDPQSIIIGSKDNKPITLPQHESTSLHDKLPHRIGYILNFGGSVWSIEWCPSISSAKQQYLAIGGYKGTADENRIIGEIQTKELENSIQIWRLDCRNNKSEKPILDMVICHEYGCVYDMKWCFYGAYENFDENEHSKNLKRLGILAASFGDGKIRIFEVPHTESIKQQLNVKENALNTLFVKFARPLCTLSMPETLCWTISWGGHIKIAAGCTNGVVAVWRIDKIFA
;
A
#
# COMPACT_ATOMS: atom_id res chain seq x y z
N GLU A 1 -7.23 -12.34 -13.16
CA GLU A 1 -8.33 -11.52 -12.60
C GLU A 1 -7.85 -10.28 -11.83
N GLY A 2 -6.88 -10.37 -10.91
CA GLY A 2 -6.46 -9.23 -10.07
C GLY A 2 -5.95 -7.96 -10.79
N LYS A 3 -5.44 -8.07 -12.03
CA LYS A 3 -4.94 -6.92 -12.80
C LYS A 3 -5.99 -5.82 -13.03
N LYS A 4 -7.29 -6.14 -13.02
CA LYS A 4 -8.36 -5.14 -13.17
C LYS A 4 -8.38 -4.09 -12.05
N TYR A 5 -7.82 -4.40 -10.88
CA TYR A 5 -7.72 -3.48 -9.74
C TYR A 5 -6.56 -2.48 -9.85
N LEU A 6 -5.64 -2.69 -10.79
CA LEU A 6 -4.55 -1.75 -11.08
C LEU A 6 -5.07 -0.53 -11.83
N SER A 7 -4.23 0.51 -11.85
CA SER A 7 -4.47 1.77 -12.57
C SER A 7 -4.77 1.53 -14.05
N TYR A 8 -5.47 2.47 -14.69
CA TYR A 8 -5.74 2.40 -16.12
C TYR A 8 -4.44 2.31 -16.92
N GLN A 9 -4.44 1.47 -17.96
CA GLN A 9 -3.26 1.27 -18.79
C GLN A 9 -2.83 2.59 -19.43
N LYS A 10 -1.55 2.92 -19.26
CA LYS A 10 -0.91 4.12 -19.82
C LYS A 10 0.43 3.76 -20.43
N ASP A 11 0.88 4.61 -21.34
CA ASP A 11 2.23 4.51 -21.86
C ASP A 11 3.26 4.66 -20.73
N PRO A 12 4.40 3.95 -20.82
CA PRO A 12 5.48 4.12 -19.88
C PRO A 12 5.89 5.59 -19.72
N GLN A 13 6.15 6.01 -18.49
CA GLN A 13 6.52 7.39 -18.22
C GLN A 13 7.98 7.65 -18.60
N SER A 14 8.23 8.76 -19.29
CA SER A 14 9.58 9.23 -19.59
C SER A 14 10.08 10.13 -18.46
N ILE A 15 11.16 9.73 -17.81
CA ILE A 15 11.73 10.40 -16.65
C ILE A 15 13.09 10.98 -17.03
N ILE A 16 13.24 12.30 -16.88
CA ILE A 16 14.53 12.98 -17.06
C ILE A 16 15.09 13.28 -15.67
N ILE A 17 16.25 12.70 -15.38
CA ILE A 17 17.02 13.01 -14.18
C ILE A 17 18.11 13.98 -14.58
N GLY A 18 18.15 15.16 -13.94
CA GLY A 18 19.18 16.17 -14.15
C GLY A 18 20.58 15.60 -13.90
N SER A 19 21.23 15.18 -14.97
CA SER A 19 22.53 14.52 -14.99
C SER A 19 23.26 14.96 -16.26
N LYS A 20 24.57 14.72 -16.37
CA LYS A 20 25.36 15.22 -17.50
C LYS A 20 24.83 14.80 -18.88
N ASP A 21 24.20 13.63 -18.97
CA ASP A 21 23.74 13.06 -20.24
C ASP A 21 22.25 13.33 -20.55
N ASN A 22 21.44 13.76 -19.56
CA ASN A 22 19.99 14.01 -19.66
C ASN A 22 19.16 12.96 -20.42
N LYS A 23 19.66 11.72 -20.57
CA LYS A 23 18.95 10.66 -21.30
C LYS A 23 17.71 10.23 -20.52
N PRO A 24 16.51 10.26 -21.14
CA PRO A 24 15.30 9.84 -20.48
C PRO A 24 15.35 8.35 -20.11
N ILE A 25 14.76 8.01 -18.97
CA ILE A 25 14.48 6.64 -18.56
C ILE A 25 13.01 6.39 -18.77
N THR A 26 12.70 5.34 -19.52
CA THR A 26 11.33 4.86 -19.70
C THR A 26 10.97 3.93 -18.54
N LEU A 27 9.93 4.27 -17.78
CA LEU A 27 9.48 3.49 -16.62
C LEU A 27 8.02 3.04 -16.82
N PRO A 28 7.77 1.74 -17.12
CA PRO A 28 6.43 1.19 -17.20
C PRO A 28 5.65 1.32 -15.89
N GLN A 29 4.33 1.25 -15.95
CA GLN A 29 3.49 1.20 -14.73
C GLN A 29 3.82 -0.05 -13.92
N HIS A 30 3.79 0.09 -12.59
CA HIS A 30 4.02 -0.99 -11.63
C HIS A 30 5.46 -1.54 -11.64
N GLU A 31 6.39 -0.82 -12.27
CA GLU A 31 7.82 -1.12 -12.27
C GLU A 31 8.60 -0.09 -11.44
N SER A 32 9.85 -0.42 -11.14
CA SER A 32 10.81 0.49 -10.52
C SER A 32 12.11 0.56 -11.31
N THR A 33 12.86 1.63 -11.05
CA THR A 33 14.22 1.83 -11.56
C THR A 33 15.15 2.40 -10.49
N SER A 34 16.43 2.07 -10.60
CA SER A 34 17.50 2.56 -9.73
C SER A 34 18.02 3.91 -10.23
N LEU A 35 18.27 4.84 -9.31
CA LEU A 35 18.91 6.12 -9.66
C LEU A 35 20.42 6.00 -9.82
N HIS A 36 21.03 4.93 -9.30
CA HIS A 36 22.49 4.79 -9.21
C HIS A 36 23.19 4.81 -10.56
N ASP A 37 22.54 4.29 -11.61
CA ASP A 37 23.09 4.26 -12.97
C ASP A 37 23.26 5.67 -13.56
N LYS A 38 22.44 6.64 -13.10
CA LYS A 38 22.50 8.04 -13.54
C LYS A 38 23.18 8.96 -12.54
N LEU A 39 23.09 8.63 -11.26
CA LEU A 39 23.63 9.40 -10.14
C LEU A 39 24.48 8.48 -9.25
N PRO A 40 25.76 8.20 -9.59
CA PRO A 40 26.58 7.17 -8.95
C PRO A 40 26.76 7.32 -7.42
N HIS A 41 26.70 8.57 -6.94
CA HIS A 41 26.87 8.93 -5.53
C HIS A 41 25.55 9.04 -4.75
N ARG A 42 24.40 8.82 -5.40
CA ARG A 42 23.08 8.90 -4.77
C ARG A 42 22.46 7.52 -4.73
N ILE A 43 21.91 7.17 -3.57
CA ILE A 43 21.12 5.96 -3.38
C ILE A 43 19.66 6.36 -3.40
N GLY A 44 18.90 5.79 -4.33
CA GLY A 44 17.48 6.05 -4.44
C GLY A 44 16.86 5.31 -5.62
N TYR A 45 15.54 5.28 -5.60
CA TYR A 45 14.72 4.54 -6.56
C TYR A 45 13.56 5.41 -7.00
N ILE A 46 13.07 5.16 -8.21
CA ILE A 46 11.78 5.68 -8.66
C ILE A 46 10.84 4.49 -8.85
N LEU A 47 9.64 4.61 -8.31
CA LEU A 47 8.58 3.61 -8.37
C LEU A 47 7.41 4.21 -9.15
N ASN A 48 6.91 3.49 -10.14
CA ASN A 48 5.74 3.93 -10.89
C ASN A 48 4.49 3.23 -10.36
N PHE A 49 3.71 3.92 -9.52
CA PHE A 49 2.41 3.43 -9.02
C PHE A 49 1.37 3.23 -10.14
N GLY A 50 1.52 3.91 -11.27
CA GLY A 50 0.62 3.85 -12.42
C GLY A 50 -0.61 4.77 -12.36
N GLY A 51 -0.90 5.36 -11.20
CA GLY A 51 -2.02 6.28 -10.96
C GLY A 51 -1.61 7.51 -10.15
N SER A 52 -2.59 8.24 -9.59
CA SER A 52 -2.34 9.35 -8.67
C SER A 52 -2.05 8.81 -7.26
N VAL A 53 -0.94 9.26 -6.66
CA VAL A 53 -0.52 8.86 -5.31
C VAL A 53 -1.03 9.89 -4.31
N TRP A 54 -1.89 9.49 -3.38
CA TRP A 54 -2.46 10.37 -2.35
C TRP A 54 -1.99 10.00 -0.95
N SER A 55 -1.59 8.75 -0.74
CA SER A 55 -1.08 8.28 0.55
C SER A 55 0.09 7.33 0.36
N ILE A 56 1.08 7.48 1.24
CA ILE A 56 2.32 6.70 1.25
C ILE A 56 2.74 6.44 2.70
N GLU A 57 2.99 5.18 3.04
CA GLU A 57 3.25 4.79 4.42
C GLU A 57 4.27 3.64 4.49
N TRP A 58 5.36 3.87 5.22
CA TRP A 58 6.30 2.81 5.57
C TRP A 58 5.65 1.84 6.54
N CYS A 59 5.72 0.55 6.23
CA CYS A 59 5.38 -0.50 7.17
C CYS A 59 6.40 -0.45 8.33
N PRO A 60 5.96 -0.44 9.60
CA PRO A 60 6.84 -0.34 10.75
C PRO A 60 7.62 -1.64 11.04
N SER A 61 7.85 -2.48 10.01
CA SER A 61 8.61 -3.72 10.13
C SER A 61 10.06 -3.44 10.53
N ILE A 62 10.46 -3.91 11.71
CA ILE A 62 11.80 -3.68 12.28
C ILE A 62 12.72 -4.90 12.04
N SER A 63 12.20 -6.00 11.49
CA SER A 63 12.94 -7.28 11.46
C SER A 63 14.19 -7.25 10.60
N SER A 64 14.20 -6.49 9.49
CA SER A 64 15.38 -6.41 8.63
C SER A 64 15.39 -5.19 7.70
N ALA A 65 16.50 -4.46 7.67
CA ALA A 65 16.74 -3.41 6.68
C ALA A 65 16.82 -3.96 5.23
N LYS A 66 17.05 -5.27 5.05
CA LYS A 66 17.03 -5.94 3.74
C LYS A 66 15.63 -5.95 3.11
N GLN A 67 14.60 -5.95 3.96
CA GLN A 67 13.24 -6.23 3.53
C GLN A 67 12.28 -5.30 4.25
N GLN A 68 12.15 -4.12 3.67
CA GLN A 68 11.26 -3.07 4.12
C GLN A 68 10.09 -2.96 3.16
N TYR A 69 8.93 -2.54 3.68
CA TYR A 69 7.71 -2.47 2.89
C TYR A 69 7.13 -1.06 2.89
N LEU A 70 6.66 -0.63 1.73
CA LEU A 70 6.07 0.67 1.50
C LEU A 70 4.68 0.49 0.91
N ALA A 71 3.65 0.94 1.64
CA ALA A 71 2.29 0.97 1.14
C ALA A 71 2.07 2.27 0.35
N ILE A 72 1.51 2.14 -0.84
CA ILE A 72 1.15 3.26 -1.72
C ILE A 72 -0.31 3.12 -2.12
N GLY A 73 -1.08 4.18 -1.93
CA GLY A 73 -2.50 4.24 -2.22
C GLY A 73 -2.86 5.56 -2.88
N GLY A 74 -3.99 5.57 -3.57
CA GLY A 74 -4.53 6.75 -4.18
C GLY A 74 -5.65 6.41 -5.13
N TYR A 75 -5.49 6.83 -6.39
CA TYR A 75 -6.53 6.70 -7.38
C TYR A 75 -6.01 6.20 -8.73
N LYS A 76 -6.82 5.39 -9.43
CA LYS A 76 -6.48 4.80 -10.74
C LYS A 76 -6.23 5.84 -11.83
N GLY A 77 -6.92 6.98 -11.75
CA GLY A 77 -6.78 8.10 -12.68
C GLY A 77 -5.54 8.96 -12.40
N THR A 78 -5.23 9.86 -13.34
CA THR A 78 -4.23 10.93 -13.15
C THR A 78 -4.88 12.28 -13.46
N ALA A 79 -4.18 13.21 -14.11
CA ALA A 79 -4.64 14.59 -14.34
C ALA A 79 -5.96 14.72 -15.13
N ASP A 80 -6.38 13.68 -15.84
CA ASP A 80 -7.56 13.71 -16.71
C ASP A 80 -8.88 13.44 -15.96
N GLU A 81 -8.81 13.13 -14.66
CA GLU A 81 -9.98 12.85 -13.83
C GLU A 81 -9.99 13.70 -12.56
N ASN A 82 -11.06 14.47 -12.38
CA ASN A 82 -11.27 15.30 -11.19
C ASN A 82 -12.20 14.60 -10.21
N ARG A 83 -11.97 14.83 -8.91
CA ARG A 83 -12.83 14.31 -7.84
C ARG A 83 -13.31 15.44 -6.95
N ILE A 84 -14.62 15.45 -6.70
CA ILE A 84 -15.24 16.38 -5.77
C ILE A 84 -14.95 15.88 -4.35
N ILE A 85 -14.37 16.74 -3.53
CA ILE A 85 -14.13 16.46 -2.11
C ILE A 85 -15.48 16.46 -1.39
N GLY A 86 -15.73 15.46 -0.56
CA GLY A 86 -16.97 15.33 0.21
C GLY A 86 -18.06 14.48 -0.46
N GLU A 87 -17.89 14.07 -1.72
CA GLU A 87 -18.82 13.17 -2.40
C GLU A 87 -18.51 11.70 -2.07
N ILE A 88 -19.50 10.99 -1.52
CA ILE A 88 -19.42 9.54 -1.26
C ILE A 88 -19.44 8.78 -2.58
N GLN A 89 -18.43 7.93 -2.80
CA GLN A 89 -18.39 7.03 -3.95
C GLN A 89 -19.31 5.84 -3.71
N THR A 90 -20.52 5.91 -4.25
CA THR A 90 -21.59 4.93 -4.03
C THR A 90 -21.52 3.70 -4.93
N LYS A 91 -20.81 3.79 -6.07
CA LYS A 91 -20.54 2.64 -6.92
C LYS A 91 -19.33 1.89 -6.41
N GLU A 92 -19.38 0.56 -6.44
CA GLU A 92 -18.21 -0.29 -6.23
C GLU A 92 -17.17 0.05 -7.30
N LEU A 93 -16.18 0.83 -6.89
CA LEU A 93 -15.10 1.29 -7.75
C LEU A 93 -13.88 0.47 -7.42
N GLU A 94 -13.52 -0.41 -8.35
CA GLU A 94 -12.31 -1.21 -8.27
C GLU A 94 -11.08 -0.30 -8.14
N ASN A 95 -10.25 -0.56 -7.15
CA ASN A 95 -8.97 0.13 -6.91
C ASN A 95 -8.03 -0.77 -6.10
N SER A 96 -6.82 -0.31 -5.85
CA SER A 96 -5.84 -1.07 -5.08
C SER A 96 -4.95 -0.24 -4.18
N ILE A 97 -4.44 -0.90 -3.15
CA ILE A 97 -3.27 -0.47 -2.38
C ILE A 97 -2.10 -1.34 -2.82
N GLN A 98 -0.99 -0.73 -3.20
CA GLN A 98 0.23 -1.41 -3.61
C GLN A 98 1.20 -1.50 -2.44
N ILE A 99 1.71 -2.69 -2.16
CA ILE A 99 2.76 -2.94 -1.17
C ILE A 99 4.05 -3.24 -1.92
N TRP A 100 4.99 -2.33 -1.83
CA TRP A 100 6.31 -2.43 -2.45
C TRP A 100 7.31 -2.97 -1.45
N ARG A 101 8.18 -3.86 -1.90
CA ARG A 101 9.29 -4.40 -1.11
C ARG A 101 10.60 -3.79 -1.57
N LEU A 102 11.39 -3.31 -0.60
CA LEU A 102 12.61 -2.57 -0.82
C LEU A 102 13.75 -3.13 0.03
N ASP A 103 14.95 -3.20 -0.56
CA ASP A 103 16.20 -3.30 0.19
C ASP A 103 16.66 -1.88 0.56
N CYS A 104 16.61 -1.57 1.85
CA CYS A 104 17.04 -0.29 2.41
C CYS A 104 18.47 -0.34 2.96
N ARG A 105 19.17 -1.47 2.82
CA ARG A 105 20.64 -1.49 2.93
C ARG A 105 21.16 -0.73 1.71
N ASN A 106 22.33 -0.11 1.80
CA ASN A 106 22.97 0.64 0.71
C ASN A 106 23.42 -0.26 -0.47
N ASN A 107 22.64 -1.28 -0.81
CA ASN A 107 22.83 -2.26 -1.86
C ASN A 107 22.28 -1.68 -3.17
N LYS A 108 23.16 -1.52 -4.16
CA LYS A 108 22.80 -0.92 -5.46
C LYS A 108 22.21 -1.93 -6.46
N SER A 109 22.29 -3.22 -6.14
CA SER A 109 21.98 -4.31 -7.08
C SER A 109 20.52 -4.73 -7.08
N GLU A 110 19.79 -4.47 -5.99
CA GLU A 110 18.37 -4.85 -5.86
C GLU A 110 17.48 -3.63 -6.03
N LYS A 111 16.59 -3.66 -7.03
CA LYS A 111 15.57 -2.63 -7.22
C LYS A 111 14.29 -2.99 -6.44
N PRO A 112 13.50 -1.99 -5.99
CA PRO A 112 12.19 -2.22 -5.40
C PRO A 112 11.29 -3.08 -6.28
N ILE A 113 10.50 -3.95 -5.69
CA ILE A 113 9.51 -4.74 -6.44
C ILE A 113 8.10 -4.50 -5.89
N LEU A 114 7.11 -4.57 -6.76
CA LEU A 114 5.71 -4.62 -6.35
C LEU A 114 5.39 -6.03 -5.85
N ASP A 115 5.34 -6.21 -4.53
CA ASP A 115 5.28 -7.52 -3.89
C ASP A 115 3.83 -8.00 -3.71
N MET A 116 2.94 -7.08 -3.31
CA MET A 116 1.52 -7.35 -3.14
C MET A 116 0.65 -6.20 -3.66
N VAL A 117 -0.51 -6.54 -4.20
CA VAL A 117 -1.60 -5.63 -4.56
C VAL A 117 -2.82 -6.04 -3.76
N ILE A 118 -3.27 -5.17 -2.86
CA ILE A 118 -4.51 -5.35 -2.11
C ILE A 118 -5.65 -4.82 -2.98
N CYS A 119 -6.46 -5.73 -3.53
CA CYS A 119 -7.59 -5.46 -4.40
C CYS A 119 -8.84 -5.10 -3.58
N HIS A 120 -9.49 -3.99 -3.91
CA HIS A 120 -10.74 -3.57 -3.26
C HIS A 120 -11.70 -2.85 -4.20
N GLU A 121 -12.96 -2.69 -3.75
CA GLU A 121 -14.05 -2.01 -4.48
C GLU A 121 -14.55 -0.75 -3.75
N TYR A 122 -13.76 -0.25 -2.80
CA TYR A 122 -14.12 0.87 -1.91
C TYR A 122 -13.82 2.26 -2.51
N GLY A 123 -13.44 2.34 -3.78
CA GLY A 123 -13.11 3.61 -4.42
C GLY A 123 -11.70 4.11 -4.16
N CYS A 124 -11.50 5.43 -4.13
CA CYS A 124 -10.19 6.03 -3.89
C CYS A 124 -9.62 5.65 -2.52
N VAL A 125 -8.31 5.75 -2.35
CA VAL A 125 -7.65 5.71 -1.04
C VAL A 125 -7.20 7.13 -0.70
N TYR A 126 -7.83 7.76 0.28
CA TYR A 126 -7.53 9.14 0.66
C TYR A 126 -6.36 9.23 1.64
N ASP A 127 -6.32 8.34 2.63
CA ASP A 127 -5.26 8.28 3.64
C ASP A 127 -5.06 6.84 4.11
N MET A 128 -3.88 6.53 4.60
CA MET A 128 -3.50 5.23 5.13
C MET A 128 -2.58 5.44 6.32
N LYS A 129 -2.65 4.54 7.31
CA LYS A 129 -1.71 4.50 8.44
C LYS A 129 -1.50 3.07 8.90
N TRP A 130 -0.24 2.65 8.97
CA TRP A 130 0.11 1.41 9.68
C TRP A 130 -0.03 1.60 11.19
N CYS A 131 -0.48 0.55 11.88
CA CYS A 131 -0.42 0.50 13.34
C CYS A 131 1.00 0.15 13.80
N PHE A 132 1.62 1.02 14.62
CA PHE A 132 3.02 0.88 15.05
C PHE A 132 3.25 -0.15 16.17
N TYR A 133 2.20 -0.63 16.85
CA TYR A 133 2.32 -1.39 18.09
C TYR A 133 2.03 -2.87 17.88
N GLY A 134 3.07 -3.72 17.90
CA GLY A 134 2.94 -5.18 18.04
C GLY A 134 2.20 -5.91 16.91
N ALA A 135 1.95 -5.20 15.81
CA ALA A 135 1.19 -5.72 14.68
C ALA A 135 2.03 -6.61 13.75
N TYR A 136 3.35 -6.68 13.93
CA TYR A 136 4.25 -7.43 13.07
C TYR A 136 4.58 -8.79 13.67
N GLU A 137 4.51 -9.85 12.86
CA GLU A 137 4.94 -11.20 13.22
C GLU A 137 6.13 -11.61 12.35
N ASN A 138 7.24 -12.03 12.96
CA ASN A 138 8.39 -12.52 12.21
C ASN A 138 7.99 -13.72 11.36
N PHE A 139 8.45 -13.72 10.11
CA PHE A 139 8.36 -14.87 9.23
C PHE A 139 9.66 -15.70 9.34
N ASP A 140 9.52 -16.98 9.67
CA ASP A 140 10.59 -17.98 9.61
C ASP A 140 10.17 -19.05 8.61
N GLU A 141 10.97 -19.23 7.55
CA GLU A 141 10.74 -20.21 6.48
C GLU A 141 10.63 -21.65 7.01
N ASN A 142 11.29 -21.94 8.13
CA ASN A 142 11.30 -23.28 8.75
C ASN A 142 10.06 -23.52 9.62
N GLU A 143 9.29 -22.48 9.95
CA GLU A 143 8.11 -22.59 10.78
C GLU A 143 6.87 -22.90 9.91
N HIS A 144 6.49 -24.18 9.85
CA HIS A 144 5.25 -24.60 9.21
C HIS A 144 4.05 -24.28 10.10
N SER A 145 3.59 -23.03 10.06
CA SER A 145 2.36 -22.62 10.74
C SER A 145 1.16 -22.67 9.77
N LYS A 146 0.01 -23.15 10.26
CA LYS A 146 -1.25 -23.13 9.48
C LYS A 146 -1.81 -21.71 9.27
N ASN A 147 -1.33 -20.74 10.04
CA ASN A 147 -1.78 -19.35 9.97
C ASN A 147 -0.84 -18.53 9.09
N LEU A 148 -1.38 -17.52 8.42
CA LEU A 148 -0.55 -16.55 7.70
C LEU A 148 0.11 -15.62 8.72
N LYS A 149 1.44 -15.47 8.65
CA LYS A 149 2.15 -14.50 9.49
C LYS A 149 1.80 -13.09 9.05
N ARG A 150 1.54 -12.22 10.02
CA ARG A 150 1.11 -10.85 9.79
C ARG A 150 2.30 -9.92 9.50
N LEU A 151 2.27 -9.27 8.33
CA LEU A 151 3.17 -8.15 7.99
C LEU A 151 2.80 -6.89 8.78
N GLY A 152 1.52 -6.63 8.99
CA GLY A 152 1.09 -5.53 9.83
C GLY A 152 -0.40 -5.27 9.81
N ILE A 153 -0.84 -4.26 10.56
CA ILE A 153 -2.22 -3.77 10.53
C ILE A 153 -2.25 -2.44 9.81
N LEU A 154 -3.00 -2.36 8.72
CA LEU A 154 -3.13 -1.16 7.90
C LEU A 154 -4.56 -0.63 8.01
N ALA A 155 -4.72 0.61 8.50
CA ALA A 155 -5.97 1.35 8.37
C ALA A 155 -5.91 2.21 7.10
N ALA A 156 -7.01 2.23 6.34
CA ALA A 156 -7.13 3.04 5.14
C ALA A 156 -8.51 3.71 5.07
N SER A 157 -8.50 4.95 4.59
CA SER A 157 -9.64 5.83 4.39
C SER A 157 -10.03 5.77 2.91
N PHE A 158 -11.30 5.50 2.63
CA PHE A 158 -11.76 5.15 1.29
C PHE A 158 -12.77 6.12 0.70
N GLY A 159 -12.89 6.06 -0.63
CA GLY A 159 -13.82 6.83 -1.46
C GLY A 159 -15.29 6.75 -1.02
N ASP A 160 -15.69 5.62 -0.46
CA ASP A 160 -17.03 5.39 0.08
C ASP A 160 -17.27 6.01 1.47
N GLY A 161 -16.31 6.80 1.97
CA GLY A 161 -16.39 7.57 3.21
C GLY A 161 -16.07 6.79 4.47
N LYS A 162 -15.68 5.51 4.33
CA LYS A 162 -15.43 4.62 5.46
C LYS A 162 -13.94 4.39 5.65
N ILE A 163 -13.55 4.14 6.90
CA ILE A 163 -12.24 3.59 7.22
C ILE A 163 -12.36 2.09 7.32
N ARG A 164 -11.40 1.37 6.74
CA ARG A 164 -11.27 -0.08 6.95
C ARG A 164 -9.90 -0.42 7.46
N ILE A 165 -9.85 -1.44 8.31
CA ILE A 165 -8.64 -1.96 8.93
C ILE A 165 -8.39 -3.36 8.37
N PHE A 166 -7.17 -3.60 7.90
CA PHE A 166 -6.75 -4.87 7.31
C PHE A 166 -5.60 -5.47 8.09
N GLU A 167 -5.66 -6.78 8.29
CA GLU A 167 -4.52 -7.61 8.69
C GLU A 167 -3.77 -8.00 7.42
N VAL A 168 -2.68 -7.30 7.13
CA VAL A 168 -1.89 -7.56 5.93
C VAL A 168 -0.92 -8.70 6.23
N PRO A 169 -0.95 -9.82 5.50
CA PRO A 169 -0.03 -10.94 5.70
C PRO A 169 1.31 -10.73 4.98
N HIS A 170 2.31 -11.49 5.39
CA HIS A 170 3.53 -11.68 4.61
C HIS A 170 3.23 -12.38 3.27
N THR A 171 3.81 -11.89 2.17
CA THR A 171 3.68 -12.56 0.88
C THR A 171 4.35 -13.91 0.89
N GLU A 172 5.44 -14.06 1.64
CA GLU A 172 6.16 -15.30 1.84
C GLU A 172 5.28 -16.37 2.52
N SER A 173 4.52 -16.00 3.56
CA SER A 173 3.58 -16.90 4.21
C SER A 173 2.48 -17.38 3.26
N ILE A 174 1.96 -16.48 2.40
CA ILE A 174 0.97 -16.87 1.39
C ILE A 174 1.58 -17.84 0.38
N LYS A 175 2.78 -17.54 -0.12
CA LYS A 175 3.48 -18.40 -1.10
C LYS A 175 3.76 -19.79 -0.54
N GLN A 176 4.19 -19.87 0.73
CA GLN A 176 4.42 -21.13 1.44
C GLN A 176 3.13 -21.96 1.55
N GLN A 177 2.00 -21.35 1.92
CA GLN A 177 0.72 -22.04 2.01
C GLN A 177 0.19 -22.52 0.65
N LEU A 178 0.43 -21.75 -0.41
CA LEU A 178 0.01 -22.07 -1.77
C LEU A 178 0.98 -23.01 -2.51
N ASN A 179 2.08 -23.45 -1.86
CA ASN A 179 3.15 -24.25 -2.46
C ASN A 179 3.72 -23.62 -3.76
N VAL A 180 3.78 -22.29 -3.81
CA VAL A 180 4.35 -21.56 -4.96
C VAL A 180 5.86 -21.49 -4.79
N LYS A 181 6.63 -21.96 -5.78
CA LYS A 181 8.09 -21.90 -5.76
C LYS A 181 8.57 -20.44 -5.70
N GLU A 182 9.51 -20.12 -4.81
CA GLU A 182 10.05 -18.78 -4.53
C GLU A 182 10.57 -18.01 -5.75
N ASN A 183 11.05 -18.72 -6.77
CA ASN A 183 11.74 -18.11 -7.92
C ASN A 183 10.82 -17.35 -8.90
N ALA A 184 9.51 -17.34 -8.66
CA ALA A 184 8.62 -16.47 -9.41
C ALA A 184 8.48 -15.14 -8.65
N LEU A 185 9.19 -14.10 -9.12
CA LEU A 185 9.03 -12.69 -8.72
C LEU A 185 7.65 -12.14 -9.15
N ASN A 186 6.58 -12.86 -8.83
CA ASN A 186 5.23 -12.51 -9.23
C ASN A 186 4.58 -11.71 -8.10
N THR A 187 4.10 -10.52 -8.44
CA THR A 187 3.21 -9.73 -7.60
C THR A 187 1.99 -10.55 -7.20
N LEU A 188 1.71 -10.63 -5.90
CA LEU A 188 0.49 -11.27 -5.40
C LEU A 188 -0.69 -10.31 -5.44
N PHE A 189 -1.84 -10.77 -5.96
CA PHE A 189 -3.09 -10.02 -5.93
C PHE A 189 -3.98 -10.60 -4.84
N VAL A 190 -4.26 -9.82 -3.80
CA VAL A 190 -4.98 -10.25 -2.60
C VAL A 190 -6.26 -9.47 -2.47
N LYS A 191 -7.41 -10.15 -2.47
CA LYS A 191 -8.72 -9.56 -2.14
C LYS A 191 -9.17 -10.11 -0.79
N PHE A 192 -9.32 -9.25 0.20
CA PHE A 192 -9.84 -9.65 1.51
C PHE A 192 -11.33 -9.94 1.41
N ALA A 193 -11.78 -11.09 1.93
CA ALA A 193 -13.21 -11.41 2.00
C ALA A 193 -13.97 -10.41 2.89
N ARG A 194 -13.33 -9.94 3.97
CA ARG A 194 -13.82 -8.87 4.85
C ARG A 194 -12.64 -8.15 5.50
N PRO A 195 -12.76 -6.83 5.77
CA PRO A 195 -11.81 -6.14 6.63
C PRO A 195 -11.94 -6.64 8.08
N LEU A 196 -10.90 -6.43 8.91
CA LEU A 196 -10.97 -6.65 10.35
C LEU A 196 -12.04 -5.75 10.99
N CYS A 197 -12.09 -4.49 10.54
CA CYS A 197 -13.01 -3.49 11.02
C CYS A 197 -13.43 -2.56 9.89
N THR A 198 -14.67 -2.09 9.95
CA THR A 198 -15.15 -0.94 9.16
C THR A 198 -15.69 0.11 10.11
N LEU A 199 -15.19 1.34 10.00
CA LEU A 199 -15.62 2.50 10.78
C LEU A 199 -16.23 3.53 9.83
N SER A 200 -17.30 4.18 10.27
CA SER A 200 -18.00 5.18 9.48
C SER A 200 -18.68 6.19 10.38
N MET A 201 -18.85 7.41 9.85
CA MET A 201 -19.69 8.44 10.44
C MET A 201 -20.87 8.72 9.50
N PRO A 202 -22.10 8.94 10.03
CA PRO A 202 -23.23 9.33 9.21
C PRO A 202 -22.97 10.63 8.44
N GLU A 203 -23.42 10.70 7.19
CA GLU A 203 -23.48 11.92 6.38
C GLU A 203 -22.14 12.68 6.21
N THR A 204 -21.01 11.98 6.32
CA THR A 204 -19.69 12.56 6.08
C THR A 204 -18.69 11.52 5.57
N LEU A 205 -17.56 11.99 5.03
CA LEU A 205 -16.43 11.13 4.69
C LEU A 205 -15.44 11.16 5.85
N CYS A 206 -15.04 10.00 6.35
CA CYS A 206 -13.77 9.90 7.05
C CYS A 206 -12.66 10.16 6.03
N TRP A 207 -11.80 11.14 6.29
CA TRP A 207 -10.81 11.64 5.32
C TRP A 207 -9.39 11.29 5.72
N THR A 208 -8.96 11.75 6.89
CA THR A 208 -7.63 11.45 7.46
C THR A 208 -7.73 10.44 8.60
N ILE A 209 -6.64 9.75 8.89
CA ILE A 209 -6.53 8.74 9.95
C ILE A 209 -5.36 9.07 10.88
N SER A 210 -5.53 8.82 12.18
CA SER A 210 -4.42 8.81 13.14
C SER A 210 -4.61 7.73 14.21
N TRP A 211 -3.54 6.97 14.49
CA TRP A 211 -3.52 5.95 15.52
C TRP A 211 -3.22 6.55 16.89
N GLY A 212 -4.06 6.26 17.89
CA GLY A 212 -3.86 6.61 19.30
C GLY A 212 -3.38 5.40 20.11
N GLY A 213 -2.23 4.83 19.75
CA GLY A 213 -1.78 3.52 20.24
C GLY A 213 -2.29 2.37 19.37
N HIS A 214 -2.47 1.17 19.94
CA HIS A 214 -3.09 0.03 19.26
C HIS A 214 -4.62 -0.09 19.49
N ILE A 215 -5.15 0.66 20.46
CA ILE A 215 -6.55 0.51 20.90
C ILE A 215 -7.48 1.62 20.42
N LYS A 216 -6.95 2.70 19.84
CA LYS A 216 -7.75 3.85 19.41
C LYS A 216 -7.35 4.29 18.02
N ILE A 217 -8.34 4.76 17.29
CA ILE A 217 -8.16 5.37 15.98
C ILE A 217 -9.03 6.61 15.91
N ALA A 218 -8.45 7.69 15.40
CA ALA A 218 -9.11 8.95 15.15
C ALA A 218 -9.25 9.18 13.64
N ALA A 219 -10.33 9.84 13.23
CA ALA A 219 -10.53 10.29 11.87
C ALA A 219 -10.95 11.75 11.82
N GLY A 220 -10.33 12.51 10.92
CA GLY A 220 -10.85 13.82 10.50
C GLY A 220 -11.90 13.63 9.41
N CYS A 221 -13.08 14.19 9.59
CA CYS A 221 -14.19 14.08 8.65
C CYS A 221 -14.34 15.35 7.79
N THR A 222 -14.93 15.21 6.59
CA THR A 222 -15.11 16.35 5.66
C THR A 222 -16.09 17.41 6.17
N ASN A 223 -16.91 17.10 7.17
CA ASN A 223 -17.80 18.05 7.83
C ASN A 223 -17.15 18.77 9.04
N GLY A 224 -15.84 18.58 9.25
CA GLY A 224 -15.09 19.20 10.35
C GLY A 224 -15.16 18.44 11.69
N VAL A 225 -15.91 17.34 11.77
CA VAL A 225 -15.93 16.48 12.96
C VAL A 225 -14.64 15.65 13.05
N VAL A 226 -14.15 15.47 14.27
CA VAL A 226 -13.12 14.47 14.58
C VAL A 226 -13.77 13.33 15.34
N ALA A 227 -13.81 12.14 14.74
CA ALA A 227 -14.34 10.95 15.37
C ALA A 227 -13.21 10.14 15.99
N VAL A 228 -13.42 9.59 17.18
CA VAL A 228 -12.43 8.75 17.88
C VAL A 228 -13.11 7.47 18.35
N TRP A 229 -12.61 6.33 17.89
CA TRP A 229 -13.12 5.01 18.26
C TRP A 229 -12.10 4.25 19.09
N ARG A 230 -12.61 3.44 20.02
CA ARG A 230 -11.84 2.35 20.63
C ARG A 230 -12.05 1.08 19.82
N ILE A 231 -10.97 0.35 19.55
CA ILE A 231 -10.95 -0.85 18.71
C ILE A 231 -10.22 -2.03 19.37
N ASP A 232 -10.09 -2.00 20.70
CA ASP A 232 -9.44 -3.04 21.51
C ASP A 232 -10.07 -4.42 21.35
N LYS A 233 -11.37 -4.50 21.05
CA LYS A 233 -12.08 -5.78 20.86
C LYS A 233 -11.92 -6.39 19.46
N ILE A 234 -11.18 -5.76 18.56
CA ILE A 234 -11.04 -6.21 17.17
C ILE A 234 -9.90 -7.23 17.02
N PHE A 235 -8.92 -7.18 17.93
CA PHE A 235 -7.75 -8.06 17.94
C PHE A 235 -7.84 -9.17 19.00
N ALA A 236 -8.98 -9.30 19.67
CA ALA A 236 -9.23 -10.29 20.73
C ALA A 236 -9.88 -11.57 20.20
#